data_AF-G0SFV6-F1
#
_entry.id   AF-G0SFV6-F1
#
_cell.length_a   1.000
_cell.length_b   1.000
_cell.length_c   1.000
_cell.angle_alpha   90.00
_cell.angle_beta   90.00
_cell.angle_gamma   90.00
#
_symmetry.space_group_name_H-M   'P 1'
#
loop_
_entity.id
_entity.type
_entity.pdbx_description
1 polymer ?
#
loop_
_entity_poly.entity_id
_entity_poly.type
_entity_poly.pdbx_seq_one_letter_code
_entity_poly.pdbx_strand_id
1 'polypeptide(L)'
;MAPGEHVKGQPGQPKIKLYWLNASRSQRIAWLLEELGLDYDVELFQRTPDMRAPPDLRDVHPLGKAPVVSISIPSAEKPLILAESGFIVQYLCDHFAQNSDLVPKRYRDSSHEGIVGGETDEWMRYQYFLHYAEGSLMPQLLVGLILSILKSPKIPIFIRPITSAVVDKLQAAYLAPEISRHLDFLESQLATSPRAGSYLCGPHLTAADILLSFPLQLTKQRAGGLKVSKGEGKIVDKYPRAWEYLQRLEQEPGYKRAEARIKKLLESKEQTS
;
A
#
# COMPACT_ATOMS: atom_id res chain seq x y z
N MET A 1 -18.81 -11.69 -16.16
CA MET A 1 -18.57 -12.44 -14.91
C MET A 1 -19.03 -11.57 -13.75
N ALA A 2 -19.66 -12.15 -12.72
CA ALA A 2 -20.04 -11.38 -11.54
C ALA A 2 -18.78 -10.94 -10.76
N PRO A 3 -18.75 -9.75 -10.15
CA PRO A 3 -17.65 -9.35 -9.28
C PRO A 3 -17.52 -10.32 -8.10
N GLY A 4 -16.38 -11.02 -7.98
CA GLY A 4 -16.06 -11.83 -6.80
C GLY A 4 -16.02 -13.37 -6.97
N GLU A 5 -16.22 -13.92 -8.17
CA GLU A 5 -15.91 -15.34 -8.41
C GLU A 5 -14.41 -15.51 -8.69
N HIS A 6 -13.68 -16.12 -7.75
CA HIS A 6 -12.30 -16.54 -7.98
C HIS A 6 -12.28 -17.65 -9.03
N VAL A 7 -11.49 -17.49 -10.08
CA VAL A 7 -11.21 -18.59 -11.01
C VAL A 7 -10.35 -19.61 -10.28
N LYS A 8 -10.96 -20.70 -9.79
CA LYS A 8 -10.22 -21.85 -9.25
C LYS A 8 -9.22 -22.32 -10.30
N GLY A 9 -7.95 -22.42 -9.91
CA GLY A 9 -6.87 -22.83 -10.81
C GLY A 9 -7.20 -24.12 -11.55
N GLN A 10 -7.47 -24.02 -12.85
CA GLN A 10 -7.63 -25.18 -13.73
C GLN A 10 -6.25 -25.84 -13.96
N PRO A 11 -6.19 -27.15 -14.26
CA PRO A 11 -4.93 -27.79 -14.65
C PRO A 11 -4.28 -27.02 -15.80
N GLY A 12 -3.05 -26.51 -15.58
CA GLY A 12 -2.34 -25.68 -16.55
C GLY A 12 -2.38 -24.17 -16.31
N GLN A 13 -3.05 -23.67 -15.25
CA GLN A 13 -3.00 -22.26 -14.87
C GLN A 13 -1.83 -21.94 -13.90
N PRO A 14 -1.28 -20.71 -13.94
CA PRO A 14 -0.27 -20.28 -12.98
C PRO A 14 -0.79 -20.31 -11.54
N LYS A 15 0.00 -20.81 -10.59
CA LYS A 15 -0.33 -20.78 -9.16
C LYS A 15 0.33 -19.59 -8.48
N ILE A 16 -0.46 -18.75 -7.82
CA ILE A 16 0.01 -17.54 -7.15
C ILE A 16 0.12 -17.82 -5.65
N LYS A 17 1.24 -17.43 -5.04
CA LYS A 17 1.41 -17.41 -3.59
C LYS A 17 1.90 -16.05 -3.13
N LEU A 18 1.24 -15.49 -2.12
CA LEU A 18 1.64 -14.28 -1.42
C LEU A 18 2.38 -14.62 -0.13
N TYR A 19 3.61 -14.13 0.01
CA TYR A 19 4.36 -14.18 1.28
C TYR A 19 4.00 -12.93 2.09
N TRP A 20 3.04 -13.07 3.00
CA TRP A 20 2.43 -11.98 3.73
C TRP A 20 3.10 -11.76 5.09
N LEU A 21 3.44 -10.51 5.41
CA LEU A 21 3.98 -10.10 6.71
C LEU A 21 3.02 -9.15 7.43
N ASN A 22 2.83 -9.32 8.73
CA ASN A 22 2.01 -8.42 9.54
C ASN A 22 2.55 -6.98 9.61
N ALA A 23 1.64 -6.00 9.73
CA ALA A 23 1.96 -4.57 9.73
C ALA A 23 2.93 -4.19 8.59
N SER A 24 2.63 -4.66 7.38
CA SER A 24 3.45 -4.46 6.20
C SER A 24 2.62 -4.11 4.98
N ARG A 25 3.33 -3.72 3.93
CA ARG A 25 2.82 -3.48 2.58
C ARG A 25 2.16 -4.72 1.94
N SER A 26 2.25 -5.89 2.56
CA SER A 26 1.63 -7.12 2.05
C SER A 26 0.12 -7.06 1.99
N GLN A 27 -0.51 -6.28 2.89
CA GLN A 27 -1.96 -6.14 2.90
C GLN A 27 -2.52 -5.60 1.58
N ARG A 28 -1.84 -4.63 0.96
CA ARG A 28 -2.30 -4.06 -0.32
C ARG A 28 -2.16 -5.04 -1.50
N ILE A 29 -1.24 -6.00 -1.41
CA ILE A 29 -1.10 -7.04 -2.43
C ILE A 29 -2.19 -8.10 -2.26
N ALA A 30 -2.50 -8.49 -1.01
CA ALA A 30 -3.67 -9.32 -0.73
C ALA A 30 -4.94 -8.66 -1.30
N TRP A 31 -5.14 -7.37 -1.03
CA TRP A 31 -6.26 -6.61 -1.59
C TRP A 31 -6.26 -6.61 -3.13
N LEU A 32 -5.14 -6.30 -3.78
CA LEU A 32 -5.06 -6.33 -5.25
C LEU A 32 -5.47 -7.69 -5.82
N LEU A 33 -5.00 -8.80 -5.22
CA LEU A 33 -5.36 -10.14 -5.67
C LEU A 33 -6.88 -10.41 -5.56
N GLU A 34 -7.53 -9.87 -4.53
CA GLU A 34 -9.00 -9.95 -4.40
C GLU A 34 -9.75 -9.12 -5.44
N GLU A 35 -9.25 -7.94 -5.82
CA GLU A 35 -9.88 -7.09 -6.84
C GLU A 35 -9.67 -7.66 -8.25
N LEU A 36 -8.55 -8.33 -8.48
CA LEU A 36 -8.28 -9.06 -9.73
C LEU A 36 -9.03 -10.40 -9.80
N GLY A 37 -9.69 -10.84 -8.72
CA GLY A 37 -10.40 -12.12 -8.67
C GLY A 37 -9.47 -13.33 -8.80
N LEU A 38 -8.19 -13.17 -8.44
CA LEU A 38 -7.18 -14.23 -8.57
C LEU A 38 -7.29 -15.20 -7.40
N ASP A 39 -7.11 -16.49 -7.69
CA ASP A 39 -6.95 -17.50 -6.64
C ASP A 39 -5.47 -17.54 -6.22
N TYR A 40 -5.21 -17.52 -4.91
CA TYR A 40 -3.86 -17.44 -4.37
C TYR A 40 -3.74 -18.09 -2.99
N ASP A 41 -2.58 -18.71 -2.78
CA ASP A 41 -2.14 -19.17 -1.46
C ASP A 41 -1.49 -18.03 -0.68
N VAL A 42 -1.51 -18.12 0.64
CA VAL A 42 -0.82 -17.16 1.52
C VAL A 42 0.09 -17.89 2.49
N GLU A 43 1.34 -17.46 2.54
CA GLU A 43 2.31 -17.89 3.53
C GLU A 43 2.52 -16.76 4.56
N LEU A 44 2.21 -17.05 5.82
CA LEU A 44 2.16 -16.04 6.89
C LEU A 44 3.49 -15.95 7.65
N PHE A 45 4.09 -14.76 7.60
CA PHE A 45 5.24 -14.35 8.41
C PHE A 45 4.80 -13.37 9.50
N GLN A 46 5.46 -13.45 10.66
CA GLN A 46 5.25 -12.53 11.77
C GLN A 46 6.53 -11.75 12.03
N ARG A 47 6.38 -10.45 12.31
CA ARG A 47 7.48 -9.59 12.74
C ARG A 47 8.01 -10.08 14.09
N THR A 48 9.31 -9.94 14.26
CA THR A 48 9.97 -10.14 15.55
C THR A 48 9.48 -9.10 16.58
N PRO A 49 9.75 -9.28 17.88
CA PRO A 49 9.45 -8.27 18.91
C PRO A 49 10.09 -6.88 18.61
N ASP A 50 11.12 -6.85 17.78
CA ASP A 50 11.81 -5.64 17.33
C ASP A 50 11.14 -4.97 16.12
N MET A 51 9.95 -5.43 15.74
CA MET A 51 9.22 -4.99 14.56
C MET A 51 10.03 -5.17 13.26
N ARG A 52 10.93 -6.16 13.19
CA ARG A 52 11.67 -6.52 11.98
C ARG A 52 11.04 -7.73 11.30
N ALA A 53 11.28 -7.87 9.99
CA ALA A 53 10.94 -9.11 9.30
C ALA A 53 11.78 -10.27 9.87
N PRO A 54 11.21 -11.48 9.94
CA PRO A 54 11.95 -12.66 10.41
C PRO A 54 13.05 -13.05 9.40
N PRO A 55 14.16 -13.68 9.84
CA PRO A 55 15.30 -14.00 8.97
C PRO A 55 15.00 -14.97 7.83
N ASP A 56 14.07 -15.90 8.06
CA ASP A 56 13.58 -16.92 7.11
C ASP A 56 12.93 -16.30 5.85
N LEU A 57 12.44 -15.07 5.92
CA LEU A 57 11.94 -14.35 4.74
C LEU A 57 13.04 -14.15 3.67
N ARG A 58 14.33 -14.28 4.04
CA ARG A 58 15.45 -14.25 3.08
C ARG A 58 15.49 -15.48 2.18
N ASP A 59 14.91 -16.60 2.61
CA ASP A 59 14.81 -17.82 1.81
C ASP A 59 13.84 -17.63 0.64
N VAL A 60 12.90 -16.69 0.76
CA VAL A 60 11.98 -16.29 -0.30
C VAL A 60 12.61 -15.24 -1.23
N HIS A 61 13.19 -14.18 -0.66
CA HIS A 61 13.88 -13.15 -1.43
C HIS A 61 15.07 -12.57 -0.63
N PRO A 62 16.27 -12.42 -1.22
CA PRO A 62 17.51 -12.09 -0.48
C PRO A 62 17.46 -10.85 0.41
N LEU A 63 16.64 -9.84 0.07
CA LEU A 63 16.47 -8.64 0.89
C LEU A 63 15.70 -8.86 2.21
N GLY A 64 14.99 -9.99 2.35
CA GLY A 64 14.19 -10.31 3.54
C GLY A 64 13.13 -9.25 3.83
N LYS A 65 12.47 -8.76 2.77
CA LYS A 65 11.40 -7.74 2.84
C LYS A 65 10.12 -8.30 2.25
N ALA A 66 8.99 -7.75 2.70
CA ALA A 66 7.67 -8.07 2.19
C ALA A 66 7.00 -6.80 1.63
N PRO A 67 6.09 -6.91 0.64
CA PRO A 67 5.58 -8.15 0.05
C PRO A 67 6.55 -8.87 -0.88
N VAL A 68 6.33 -10.18 -1.04
CA VAL A 68 6.84 -10.97 -2.15
C VAL A 68 5.69 -11.82 -2.69
N VAL A 69 5.63 -12.02 -4.01
CA VAL A 69 4.71 -12.93 -4.67
C VAL A 69 5.52 -13.95 -5.47
N SER A 70 5.16 -15.23 -5.38
CA SER A 70 5.66 -16.23 -6.33
C SER A 70 4.56 -16.70 -7.26
N ILE A 71 4.88 -16.84 -8.54
CA ILE A 71 3.99 -17.39 -9.56
C ILE A 71 4.63 -18.63 -10.16
N SER A 72 4.06 -19.81 -9.87
CA SER A 72 4.49 -21.07 -10.46
C SER A 72 3.79 -21.26 -11.80
N ILE A 73 4.57 -21.23 -12.88
CA ILE A 73 4.07 -21.38 -14.26
C ILE A 73 4.31 -22.83 -14.68
N PRO A 74 3.32 -23.57 -15.20
CA PRO A 74 3.48 -24.99 -15.54
C PRO A 74 4.60 -25.29 -16.53
N SER A 75 4.92 -24.36 -17.43
CA SER A 75 5.99 -24.49 -18.42
C SER A 75 7.36 -24.02 -17.93
N ALA A 76 7.48 -23.49 -16.72
CA ALA A 76 8.73 -22.97 -16.18
C ALA A 76 9.33 -23.91 -15.14
N GLU A 77 10.66 -24.08 -15.19
CA GLU A 77 11.40 -24.92 -14.21
C GLU A 77 11.39 -24.33 -12.80
N LYS A 78 11.29 -23.00 -12.69
CA LYS A 78 11.32 -22.26 -11.42
C LYS A 78 10.16 -21.27 -11.36
N PRO A 79 9.60 -21.01 -10.16
CA PRO A 79 8.59 -19.97 -10.00
C PRO A 79 9.19 -18.59 -10.28
N LEU A 80 8.38 -17.71 -10.84
CA LEU A 80 8.70 -16.29 -10.93
C LEU A 80 8.56 -15.67 -9.54
N ILE A 81 9.62 -15.03 -9.04
CA ILE A 81 9.60 -14.33 -7.75
C ILE A 81 9.54 -12.82 -8.01
N LEU A 82 8.47 -12.19 -7.53
CA LEU A 82 8.22 -10.76 -7.66
C LEU A 82 8.37 -10.09 -6.29
N ALA A 83 9.34 -9.19 -6.18
CA ALA A 83 9.53 -8.28 -5.06
C ALA A 83 9.34 -6.83 -5.54
N GLU A 84 9.27 -5.87 -4.62
CA GLU A 84 8.84 -4.47 -4.87
C GLU A 84 7.37 -4.36 -5.21
N SER A 85 6.59 -3.79 -4.30
CA SER A 85 5.12 -3.72 -4.46
C SER A 85 4.64 -2.96 -5.68
N GLY A 86 5.34 -1.90 -6.10
CA GLY A 86 4.97 -1.16 -7.29
C GLY A 86 5.10 -2.04 -8.52
N PHE A 87 6.21 -2.78 -8.60
CA PHE A 87 6.45 -3.76 -9.66
C PHE A 87 5.48 -4.95 -9.59
N ILE A 88 5.23 -5.52 -8.41
CA ILE A 88 4.24 -6.59 -8.22
C ILE A 88 2.87 -6.13 -8.75
N VAL A 89 2.43 -4.92 -8.37
CA VAL A 89 1.15 -4.36 -8.80
C VAL A 89 1.11 -4.20 -10.32
N GLN A 90 2.14 -3.59 -10.90
CA GLN A 90 2.23 -3.40 -12.35
C GLN A 90 2.21 -4.75 -13.09
N TYR A 91 3.03 -5.70 -12.67
CA TYR A 91 3.09 -7.03 -13.27
C TYR A 91 1.74 -7.74 -13.22
N LEU A 92 1.07 -7.74 -12.06
CA LEU A 92 -0.23 -8.39 -11.93
C LEU A 92 -1.30 -7.69 -12.77
N CYS A 93 -1.29 -6.36 -12.83
CA CYS A 93 -2.22 -5.60 -13.65
C CYS A 93 -2.02 -5.85 -15.15
N ASP A 94 -0.78 -5.84 -15.63
CA ASP A 94 -0.45 -6.08 -17.04
C ASP A 94 -0.92 -7.47 -17.52
N HIS A 95 -0.90 -8.47 -16.64
CA HIS A 95 -1.23 -9.85 -16.98
C HIS A 95 -2.66 -10.27 -16.63
N PHE A 96 -3.33 -9.63 -15.66
CA PHE A 96 -4.61 -10.10 -15.14
C PHE A 96 -5.72 -9.04 -15.06
N ALA A 97 -5.47 -7.77 -15.41
CA ALA A 97 -6.47 -6.70 -15.28
C ALA A 97 -7.25 -6.38 -16.57
N GLN A 98 -7.23 -7.24 -17.61
CA GLN A 98 -7.80 -6.88 -18.93
C GLN A 98 -9.30 -6.56 -18.90
N ASN A 99 -10.04 -7.05 -17.89
CA ASN A 99 -11.47 -6.79 -17.70
C ASN A 99 -11.75 -6.01 -16.40
N SER A 100 -10.82 -5.13 -15.99
CA SER A 100 -10.88 -4.38 -14.75
C SER A 100 -10.65 -2.89 -14.97
N ASP A 101 -11.28 -2.06 -14.14
CA ASP A 101 -11.02 -0.61 -14.08
C ASP A 101 -9.75 -0.25 -13.28
N LEU A 102 -9.04 -1.26 -12.76
CA LEU A 102 -7.83 -1.06 -11.96
C LEU A 102 -6.70 -0.34 -12.72
N VAL A 103 -6.74 -0.37 -14.06
CA VAL A 103 -5.82 0.31 -14.96
C VAL A 103 -6.62 1.22 -15.88
N PRO A 104 -6.50 2.55 -15.77
CA PRO A 104 -7.22 3.46 -16.66
C PRO A 104 -6.70 3.35 -18.10
N LYS A 105 -7.54 3.70 -19.07
CA LYS A 105 -7.15 3.73 -20.48
C LYS A 105 -6.03 4.76 -20.69
N ARG A 106 -4.90 4.31 -21.23
CA ARG A 106 -3.76 5.17 -21.53
C ARG A 106 -4.11 6.28 -22.52
N TYR A 107 -4.72 5.93 -23.64
CA TYR A 107 -5.10 6.85 -24.70
C TYR A 107 -6.63 6.87 -24.88
N ARG A 108 -7.16 8.01 -25.35
CA ARG A 108 -8.60 8.14 -25.65
C ARG A 108 -9.01 7.27 -26.83
N ASP A 109 -8.17 7.26 -27.86
CA ASP A 109 -8.32 6.50 -29.09
C ASP A 109 -6.93 6.30 -29.74
N SER A 110 -6.88 5.54 -30.83
CA SER A 110 -5.64 5.22 -31.55
C SER A 110 -4.97 6.43 -32.21
N SER A 111 -5.69 7.54 -32.44
CA SER A 111 -5.11 8.74 -33.03
C SER A 111 -4.21 9.52 -32.07
N HIS A 112 -4.26 9.21 -30.77
CA HIS A 112 -3.45 9.82 -29.72
C HIS A 112 -2.21 8.98 -29.33
N GLU A 113 -2.09 7.75 -29.86
CA GLU A 113 -0.99 6.86 -29.53
C GLU A 113 0.34 7.37 -30.11
N GLY A 114 1.39 7.38 -29.28
CA GLY A 114 2.71 7.88 -29.67
C GLY A 114 2.85 9.41 -29.71
N ILE A 115 1.78 10.16 -29.41
CA ILE A 115 1.81 11.62 -29.30
C ILE A 115 2.21 12.00 -27.88
N VAL A 116 3.21 12.88 -27.73
CA VAL A 116 3.62 13.44 -26.43
C VAL A 116 2.45 14.21 -25.83
N GLY A 117 1.99 13.78 -24.64
CA GLY A 117 0.81 14.36 -23.99
C GLY A 117 -0.53 13.88 -24.55
N GLY A 118 -0.53 12.81 -25.37
CA GLY A 118 -1.74 12.16 -25.85
C GLY A 118 -2.43 11.28 -24.79
N GLU A 119 -1.74 11.00 -23.68
CA GLU A 119 -2.27 10.23 -22.56
C GLU A 119 -3.48 10.91 -21.89
N THR A 120 -4.36 10.10 -21.30
CA THR A 120 -5.47 10.61 -20.47
C THR A 120 -4.98 11.14 -19.12
N ASP A 121 -5.72 12.08 -18.54
CA ASP A 121 -5.42 12.62 -17.21
C ASP A 121 -5.46 11.50 -16.14
N GLU A 122 -6.41 10.57 -16.27
CA GLU A 122 -6.53 9.39 -15.42
C GLU A 122 -5.27 8.52 -15.47
N TRP A 123 -4.76 8.25 -16.67
CA TRP A 123 -3.54 7.48 -16.85
C TRP A 123 -2.32 8.19 -16.29
N MET A 124 -2.18 9.49 -16.54
CA MET A 124 -1.04 10.26 -16.02
C MET A 124 -1.04 10.29 -14.49
N ARG A 125 -2.21 10.45 -13.86
CA ARG A 125 -2.34 10.34 -12.39
C ARG A 125 -2.05 8.94 -11.90
N TYR A 126 -2.58 7.91 -12.56
CA TYR A 126 -2.30 6.51 -12.22
C TYR A 126 -0.80 6.23 -12.21
N GLN A 127 -0.09 6.58 -13.29
CA GLN A 127 1.35 6.41 -13.38
C GLN A 127 2.09 7.19 -12.28
N TYR A 128 1.73 8.44 -12.05
CA TYR A 128 2.33 9.24 -10.97
C TYR A 128 2.16 8.57 -9.60
N PHE A 129 0.94 8.12 -9.27
CA PHE A 129 0.63 7.57 -7.95
C PHE A 129 1.17 6.17 -7.71
N LEU A 130 1.36 5.35 -8.77
CA LEU A 130 2.09 4.09 -8.67
C LEU A 130 3.50 4.29 -8.08
N HIS A 131 4.18 5.38 -8.45
CA HIS A 131 5.50 5.71 -7.94
C HIS A 131 5.47 6.53 -6.64
N TYR A 132 4.56 7.49 -6.53
CA TYR A 132 4.44 8.41 -5.39
C TYR A 132 4.34 7.69 -4.04
N ALA A 133 3.60 6.58 -3.98
CA ALA A 133 3.38 5.85 -2.74
C ALA A 133 4.71 5.46 -2.06
N GLU A 134 5.65 4.90 -2.82
CA GLU A 134 6.96 4.47 -2.30
C GLU A 134 8.06 5.53 -2.45
N GLY A 135 8.03 6.34 -3.50
CA GLY A 135 9.06 7.33 -3.78
C GLY A 135 8.94 8.61 -2.95
N SER A 136 7.73 8.94 -2.49
CA SER A 136 7.43 10.25 -1.91
C SER A 136 6.88 10.15 -0.49
N LEU A 137 5.77 9.42 -0.27
CA LEU A 137 5.10 9.41 1.04
C LEU A 137 5.73 8.42 2.03
N MET A 138 6.03 7.18 1.62
CA MET A 138 6.66 6.20 2.51
C MET A 138 8.00 6.62 3.14
N PRO A 139 8.90 7.38 2.46
CA PRO A 139 10.12 7.90 3.07
C PRO A 139 9.86 8.75 4.32
N GLN A 140 8.81 9.58 4.32
CA GLN A 140 8.44 10.38 5.49
C GLN A 140 8.00 9.49 6.66
N LEU A 141 7.27 8.41 6.36
CA LEU A 141 6.84 7.44 7.36
C LEU A 141 8.00 6.60 7.90
N LEU A 142 9.04 6.38 7.10
CA LEU A 142 10.29 5.77 7.54
C LEU A 142 11.05 6.69 8.50
N VAL A 143 11.17 7.99 8.20
CA VAL A 143 11.74 8.98 9.12
C VAL A 143 10.98 8.97 10.45
N GLY A 144 9.64 9.01 10.40
CA GLY A 144 8.80 8.91 11.59
C GLY A 144 9.02 7.61 12.39
N LEU A 145 9.22 6.47 11.72
CA LEU A 145 9.55 5.21 12.36
C LEU A 145 10.93 5.24 13.04
N ILE A 146 11.95 5.82 12.40
CA ILE A 146 13.29 5.93 12.99
C ILE A 146 13.25 6.82 14.24
N LEU A 147 12.52 7.93 14.17
CA LEU A 147 12.33 8.81 15.32
C LEU A 147 11.60 8.12 16.49
N SER A 148 10.64 7.24 16.21
CA SER A 148 9.91 6.54 17.28
C SER A 148 10.78 5.53 18.03
N ILE A 149 11.82 4.97 17.40
CA ILE A 149 12.79 4.07 18.05
C ILE A 149 13.52 4.79 19.20
N LEU A 150 13.81 6.09 19.04
CA LEU A 150 14.49 6.91 20.07
C LEU A 150 13.61 7.22 21.29
N LYS A 151 12.30 6.97 21.18
CA LYS A 151 11.33 7.01 22.29
C LYS A 151 10.98 5.63 22.83
N SER A 152 11.56 4.56 22.28
CA SER A 152 11.23 3.18 22.66
C SER A 152 11.65 2.87 24.11
N PRO A 153 11.01 1.87 24.76
CA PRO A 153 11.37 1.46 26.12
C PRO A 153 12.78 0.85 26.22
N LYS A 154 13.44 0.57 25.09
CA LYS A 154 14.83 0.08 25.05
C LYS A 154 15.86 1.16 25.38
N ILE A 155 15.48 2.43 25.28
CA ILE A 155 16.33 3.56 25.66
C ILE A 155 16.32 3.70 27.19
N PRO A 156 17.50 3.70 27.87
CA PRO A 156 17.58 3.81 29.32
C PRO A 156 16.80 5.00 29.87
N ILE A 157 16.09 4.79 30.98
CA ILE A 157 15.11 5.75 31.51
C ILE A 157 15.72 7.12 31.83
N PHE A 158 17.01 7.19 32.17
CA PHE A 158 17.71 8.44 32.50
C PHE A 158 18.04 9.31 31.27
N ILE A 159 18.24 8.73 30.08
CA ILE A 159 18.47 9.52 28.85
C ILE A 159 17.19 9.74 28.04
N ARG A 160 16.17 8.91 28.25
CA ARG A 160 14.91 8.94 27.48
C ARG A 160 14.20 10.31 27.47
N PRO A 161 14.21 11.13 28.55
CA PRO A 161 13.62 12.47 28.50
C PRO A 161 14.31 13.38 27.47
N ILE A 162 15.65 13.30 27.37
CA ILE A 162 16.44 14.10 26.43
C ILE A 162 16.17 13.63 25.00
N THR A 163 16.22 12.32 24.75
CA THR A 163 15.94 11.79 23.40
C THR A 163 14.50 12.07 22.97
N SER A 164 13.53 12.01 23.90
CA SER A 164 12.13 12.33 23.63
C SER A 164 11.96 13.80 23.24
N ALA A 165 12.60 14.74 23.96
CA ALA A 165 12.55 16.16 23.65
C ALA A 165 13.19 16.48 22.27
N VAL A 166 14.28 15.80 21.91
CA VAL A 166 14.89 15.92 20.56
C VAL A 166 13.92 15.42 19.50
N VAL A 167 13.30 14.26 19.71
CA VAL A 167 12.31 13.71 18.78
C VAL A 167 11.10 14.64 18.64
N ASP A 168 10.57 15.20 19.74
CA ASP A 168 9.44 16.14 19.68
C ASP A 168 9.78 17.37 18.81
N LYS A 169 11.00 17.90 18.94
CA LYS A 169 11.48 19.00 18.09
C LYS A 169 11.59 18.60 16.62
N LEU A 170 12.15 17.42 16.33
CA LEU A 170 12.27 16.93 14.94
C LEU A 170 10.90 16.65 14.33
N GLN A 171 9.97 16.12 15.11
CA GLN A 171 8.60 15.90 14.68
C GLN A 171 7.91 17.23 14.34
N ALA A 172 8.03 18.24 15.20
CA ALA A 172 7.41 19.54 14.98
C ALA A 172 8.07 20.37 13.86
N ALA A 173 9.41 20.32 13.75
CA ALA A 173 10.15 21.15 12.81
C ALA A 173 10.27 20.54 11.41
N TYR A 174 10.20 19.21 11.29
CA TYR A 174 10.40 18.51 10.01
C TYR A 174 9.23 17.59 9.68
N LEU A 175 8.96 16.56 10.49
CA LEU A 175 8.03 15.50 10.09
C LEU A 175 6.60 16.01 9.88
N ALA A 176 6.06 16.80 10.81
CA ALA A 176 4.70 17.31 10.72
C ALA A 176 4.52 18.23 9.49
N PRO A 177 5.39 19.24 9.23
CA PRO A 177 5.33 20.02 7.99
C PRO A 177 5.42 19.17 6.72
N GLU A 178 6.31 18.17 6.68
CA GLU A 178 6.44 17.27 5.52
C GLU A 178 5.13 16.49 5.28
N ILE A 179 4.62 15.81 6.31
CA ILE A 179 3.37 15.06 6.22
C ILE A 179 2.21 15.98 5.83
N SER A 180 2.13 17.17 6.41
CA SER A 180 1.11 18.16 6.08
C SER A 180 1.14 18.54 4.61
N ARG A 181 2.32 18.77 4.03
CA ARG A 181 2.44 19.06 2.59
C ARG A 181 1.98 17.90 1.71
N HIS A 182 2.30 16.66 2.08
CA HIS A 182 1.81 15.49 1.37
C HIS A 182 0.28 15.39 1.44
N LEU A 183 -0.32 15.69 2.60
CA LEU A 183 -1.77 15.68 2.78
C LEU A 183 -2.46 16.85 2.08
N ASP A 184 -1.88 18.05 2.08
CA ASP A 184 -2.34 19.21 1.29
C ASP A 184 -2.34 18.85 -0.21
N PHE A 185 -1.28 18.20 -0.68
CA PHE A 185 -1.19 17.70 -2.05
C PHE A 185 -2.30 16.67 -2.32
N LEU A 186 -2.47 15.65 -1.48
CA LEU A 186 -3.51 14.63 -1.69
C LEU A 186 -4.93 15.21 -1.62
N GLU A 187 -5.21 16.14 -0.72
CA GLU A 187 -6.46 16.91 -0.67
C GLU A 187 -6.73 17.61 -2.01
N SER A 188 -5.71 18.28 -2.57
CA SER A 188 -5.83 18.96 -3.87
C SER A 188 -6.08 17.99 -5.01
N GLN A 189 -5.42 16.82 -4.99
CA GLN A 189 -5.57 15.80 -6.03
C GLN A 189 -6.94 15.16 -5.96
N LEU A 190 -7.46 14.85 -4.77
CA LEU A 190 -8.82 14.36 -4.57
C LEU A 190 -9.86 15.41 -5.00
N ALA A 191 -9.66 16.68 -4.67
CA ALA A 191 -10.57 17.76 -5.07
C ALA A 191 -10.63 17.98 -6.59
N THR A 192 -9.56 17.63 -7.31
CA THR A 192 -9.43 17.79 -8.75
C THR A 192 -9.44 16.45 -9.49
N SER A 193 -9.97 15.39 -8.87
CA SER A 193 -10.03 14.06 -9.48
C SER A 193 -10.61 14.12 -10.90
N PRO A 194 -9.98 13.45 -11.90
CA PRO A 194 -10.49 13.45 -13.26
C PRO A 194 -11.96 13.03 -13.31
N ARG A 195 -12.73 13.69 -14.18
CA ARG A 195 -14.18 13.49 -14.30
C ARG A 195 -14.95 13.67 -12.97
N ALA A 196 -14.44 14.49 -12.06
CA ALA A 196 -15.00 14.69 -10.72
C ALA A 196 -15.19 13.36 -9.95
N GLY A 197 -14.23 12.45 -10.11
CA GLY A 197 -14.26 11.12 -9.52
C GLY A 197 -14.08 11.08 -8.01
N SER A 198 -14.38 9.93 -7.42
CA SER A 198 -14.25 9.67 -5.98
C SER A 198 -12.91 9.04 -5.58
N TYR A 199 -12.04 8.72 -6.54
CA TYR A 199 -10.69 8.18 -6.33
C TYR A 199 -9.63 9.13 -6.90
N LEU A 200 -8.34 8.86 -6.72
CA LEU A 200 -7.29 9.79 -7.16
C LEU A 200 -7.18 9.91 -8.66
N CYS A 201 -7.39 8.79 -9.35
CA CYS A 201 -7.20 8.66 -10.78
C CYS A 201 -8.51 8.81 -11.57
N GLY A 202 -9.65 9.03 -10.90
CA GLY A 202 -10.93 9.22 -11.57
C GLY A 202 -12.10 8.58 -10.81
N PRO A 203 -13.17 8.19 -11.52
CA PRO A 203 -14.41 7.71 -10.88
C PRO A 203 -14.35 6.27 -10.36
N HIS A 204 -13.33 5.49 -10.73
CA HIS A 204 -13.20 4.08 -10.35
C HIS A 204 -11.91 3.85 -9.56
N LEU A 205 -11.93 2.81 -8.71
CA LEU A 205 -10.75 2.32 -8.00
C LEU A 205 -9.66 1.90 -8.99
N THR A 206 -8.44 2.38 -8.78
CA THR A 206 -7.26 1.94 -9.54
C THR A 206 -6.23 1.24 -8.66
N ALA A 207 -5.29 0.52 -9.26
CA ALA A 207 -4.22 -0.12 -8.52
C ALA A 207 -3.27 0.91 -7.83
N ALA A 208 -3.25 2.15 -8.30
CA ALA A 208 -2.55 3.25 -7.63
C ALA A 208 -3.22 3.63 -6.29
N ASP A 209 -4.56 3.63 -6.23
CA ASP A 209 -5.31 3.84 -4.99
C ASP A 209 -5.01 2.72 -3.96
N ILE A 210 -4.97 1.47 -4.43
CA ILE A 210 -4.58 0.30 -3.62
C ILE A 210 -3.16 0.48 -3.06
N LEU A 211 -2.20 0.92 -3.88
CA LEU A 211 -0.83 1.15 -3.42
C LEU A 211 -0.72 2.21 -2.33
N LEU A 212 -1.50 3.30 -2.46
CA LEU A 212 -1.47 4.45 -1.57
C LEU A 212 -2.21 4.21 -0.24
N SER A 213 -3.14 3.27 -0.20
CA SER A 213 -3.91 2.93 1.02
C SER A 213 -3.03 2.72 2.25
N PHE A 214 -1.99 1.89 2.13
CA PHE A 214 -1.12 1.55 3.25
C PHE A 214 -0.31 2.74 3.78
N PRO A 215 0.38 3.54 2.94
CA PRO A 215 0.98 4.80 3.37
C PRO A 215 -0.01 5.75 4.07
N LEU A 216 -1.25 5.89 3.57
CA LEU A 216 -2.26 6.73 4.21
C LEU A 216 -2.71 6.20 5.57
N GLN A 217 -2.93 4.89 5.70
CA GLN A 217 -3.23 4.23 6.98
C GLN A 217 -2.12 4.50 8.00
N LEU A 218 -0.87 4.29 7.60
CA LEU A 218 0.29 4.54 8.46
C LEU A 218 0.42 6.03 8.82
N THR A 219 0.10 6.94 7.89
CA THR A 219 0.10 8.38 8.14
C THR A 219 -0.90 8.72 9.23
N LYS A 220 -2.15 8.26 9.09
CA LYS A 220 -3.21 8.47 10.10
C LYS A 220 -2.83 7.86 11.46
N GLN A 221 -2.30 6.65 11.47
CA GLN A 221 -1.91 5.95 12.70
C GLN A 221 -0.72 6.59 13.42
N ARG A 222 0.31 7.03 12.68
CA ARG A 222 1.61 7.42 13.28
C ARG A 222 1.83 8.93 13.35
N ALA A 223 1.31 9.67 12.38
CA ALA A 223 1.45 11.12 12.31
C ALA A 223 0.14 11.85 12.65
N GLY A 224 -0.99 11.14 12.66
CA GLY A 224 -2.29 11.75 12.89
C GLY A 224 -2.41 12.58 14.17
N GLY A 225 -1.75 12.16 15.25
CA GLY A 225 -1.74 12.88 16.52
C GLY A 225 -0.81 14.11 16.58
N LEU A 226 0.05 14.32 15.57
CA LEU A 226 0.94 15.47 15.51
C LEU A 226 0.13 16.73 15.20
N LYS A 227 0.58 17.87 15.74
CA LYS A 227 0.04 19.18 15.37
C LYS A 227 0.67 19.64 14.06
N VAL A 228 -0.16 20.23 13.20
CA VAL A 228 0.28 20.74 11.89
C VAL A 228 1.32 21.87 12.06
N SER A 229 1.04 22.78 12.99
CA SER A 229 1.94 23.85 13.39
C SER A 229 1.65 24.28 14.83
N LYS A 230 2.45 25.20 15.38
CA LYS A 230 2.22 25.74 16.72
C LYS A 230 0.93 26.56 16.75
N GLY A 231 -0.08 26.04 17.45
CA GLY A 231 -1.40 26.69 17.59
C GLY A 231 -2.48 26.12 16.67
N GLU A 232 -2.12 25.26 15.71
CA GLU A 232 -3.07 24.52 14.88
C GLU A 232 -3.52 23.20 15.53
N GLY A 233 -4.60 22.64 14.97
CA GLY A 233 -5.15 21.32 15.31
C GLY A 233 -4.21 20.16 14.94
N LYS A 234 -4.67 18.94 15.23
CA LYS A 234 -3.91 17.74 14.86
C LYS A 234 -4.09 17.46 13.37
N ILE A 235 -3.16 16.71 12.80
CA ILE A 235 -3.21 16.27 11.41
C ILE A 235 -4.53 15.54 11.11
N VAL A 236 -5.04 14.71 12.01
CA VAL A 236 -6.33 14.03 11.82
C VAL A 236 -7.52 14.98 11.63
N ASP A 237 -7.43 16.22 12.11
CA ASP A 237 -8.56 17.15 12.10
C ASP A 237 -8.57 18.05 10.84
N LYS A 238 -7.47 18.11 10.08
CA LYS A 238 -7.27 19.10 8.99
C LYS A 238 -7.58 18.59 7.58
N TYR A 239 -7.57 17.27 7.37
CA TYR A 239 -7.58 16.65 6.04
C TYR A 239 -8.79 15.73 5.80
N PRO A 240 -10.02 16.27 5.84
CA PRO A 240 -11.25 15.47 5.79
C PRO A 240 -11.37 14.64 4.51
N ARG A 241 -11.04 15.17 3.33
CA ARG A 241 -11.19 14.39 2.08
C ARG A 241 -10.19 13.25 2.03
N ALA A 242 -8.95 13.46 2.52
CA ALA A 242 -7.97 12.39 2.59
C ALA A 242 -8.45 11.25 3.50
N TRP A 243 -9.11 11.57 4.62
CA TRP A 243 -9.64 10.56 5.55
C TRP A 243 -10.92 9.91 5.08
N GLU A 244 -11.82 10.64 4.42
CA GLU A 244 -13.00 10.08 3.75
C GLU A 244 -12.59 9.17 2.59
N TYR A 245 -11.56 9.56 1.84
CA TYR A 245 -10.97 8.72 0.79
C TYR A 245 -10.37 7.45 1.38
N LEU A 246 -9.57 7.54 2.44
CA LEU A 246 -9.05 6.35 3.11
C LEU A 246 -10.18 5.44 3.60
N GLN A 247 -11.22 6.01 4.21
CA GLN A 247 -12.39 5.24 4.64
C GLN A 247 -13.07 4.56 3.45
N ARG A 248 -13.21 5.23 2.31
CA ARG A 248 -13.76 4.66 1.07
C ARG A 248 -12.95 3.46 0.61
N LEU A 249 -11.62 3.58 0.56
CA LEU A 249 -10.73 2.46 0.22
C LEU A 249 -10.92 1.25 1.15
N GLU A 250 -11.03 1.50 2.46
CA GLU A 250 -11.28 0.44 3.46
C GLU A 250 -12.68 -0.18 3.36
N GLN A 251 -13.62 0.49 2.67
CA GLN A 251 -14.95 -0.06 2.40
C GLN A 251 -15.03 -0.91 1.12
N GLU A 252 -13.99 -0.91 0.28
CA GLU A 252 -13.98 -1.66 -0.97
C GLU A 252 -14.20 -3.17 -0.73
N PRO A 253 -15.03 -3.84 -1.55
CA PRO A 253 -15.32 -5.25 -1.36
C PRO A 253 -14.07 -6.13 -1.33
N GLY A 254 -13.08 -5.90 -2.21
CA GLY A 254 -11.84 -6.67 -2.18
C GLY A 254 -10.99 -6.38 -0.95
N TYR A 255 -11.02 -5.16 -0.41
CA TYR A 255 -10.29 -4.83 0.82
C TYR A 255 -10.80 -5.67 1.98
N LYS A 256 -12.13 -5.71 2.15
CA LYS A 256 -12.79 -6.52 3.18
C LYS A 256 -12.56 -8.01 3.00
N ARG A 257 -12.60 -8.52 1.77
CA ARG A 257 -12.28 -9.93 1.48
C ARG A 257 -10.84 -10.27 1.88
N ALA A 258 -9.89 -9.39 1.56
CA ALA A 258 -8.49 -9.60 1.91
C ALA A 258 -8.29 -9.62 3.42
N GLU A 259 -8.88 -8.67 4.16
CA GLU A 259 -8.84 -8.67 5.63
C GLU A 259 -9.45 -9.93 6.23
N ALA A 260 -10.63 -10.34 5.75
CA ALA A 260 -11.29 -11.55 6.22
C ALA A 260 -10.46 -12.82 5.96
N ARG A 261 -9.86 -12.94 4.77
CA ARG A 261 -8.99 -14.06 4.38
C ARG A 261 -7.76 -14.14 5.28
N ILE A 262 -7.04 -13.03 5.46
CA ILE A 262 -5.85 -12.99 6.32
C ILE A 262 -6.21 -13.29 7.78
N LYS A 263 -7.30 -12.70 8.29
CA LYS A 263 -7.78 -12.97 9.65
C LYS A 263 -8.06 -14.46 9.87
N LYS A 264 -8.80 -15.11 8.98
CA LYS A 264 -9.10 -16.54 9.06
C LYS A 264 -7.84 -17.41 9.07
N LEU A 265 -6.84 -17.05 8.26
CA LEU A 265 -5.57 -17.79 8.21
C LEU A 265 -4.76 -17.63 9.49
N LEU A 266 -4.74 -16.43 10.09
CA LEU A 266 -4.09 -16.19 11.38
C LEU A 266 -4.73 -17.00 12.50
N GLU A 267 -6.07 -16.99 12.59
CA GLU A 267 -6.83 -17.77 13.58
C GLU A 267 -6.57 -19.29 13.43
N SER A 268 -6.48 -19.78 12.19
CA SER A 268 -6.20 -21.20 11.93
C SER A 268 -4.78 -21.61 12.33
N LYS A 269 -3.80 -20.71 12.19
CA LYS A 269 -2.40 -20.94 12.58
C LYS A 269 -2.24 -20.97 14.10
N GLU A 270 -2.98 -20.14 14.83
CA GLU A 270 -2.99 -20.12 16.30
C GLU A 270 -3.61 -21.41 16.88
N GLN A 271 -4.60 -22.00 16.23
CA GLN A 271 -5.23 -23.26 16.68
C GLN A 271 -4.36 -24.51 16.42
N THR A 272 -3.35 -24.40 15.57
CA THR A 272 -2.48 -25.51 15.15
C THR A 272 -1.06 -25.41 15.73
N SER A 273 -0.75 -24.35 16.48
CA SER A 273 0.53 -24.11 17.17
C SER A 273 0.42 -24.36 18.67
#